data_AF-A0A5R8LQQ6-F1
#
_entry.id   AF-A0A5R8LQQ6-F1
#
_cell.length_a   1.000
_cell.length_b   1.000
_cell.length_c   1.000
_cell.angle_alpha   90.00
_cell.angle_beta   90.00
_cell.angle_gamma   90.00
#
_symmetry.space_group_name_H-M   'P 1'
#
loop_
_entity.id
_entity.type
_entity.pdbx_description
1 polymer ?
#
loop_
_entity_poly.entity_id
_entity_poly.type
_entity_poly.pdbx_seq_one_letter_code
_entity_poly.pdbx_strand_id
1 'polypeptide(L)' 'MADTTVTFLQFKDDQYKKIKELADSHGVSVTRYMREAILERVEDEEDYNAATANLNASHGETISSIEIRKRLELN' A
#
# COMPACT_ATOMS: atom_id res chain seq x y z
N MET A 1 6.37 23.36 6.59
CA MET A 1 5.99 22.14 7.33
C MET A 1 4.83 21.54 6.57
N ALA A 2 4.82 20.23 6.31
CA ALA A 2 3.67 19.63 5.64
C ALA A 2 2.44 19.76 6.55
N ASP A 3 1.32 20.25 6.00
CA ASP A 3 0.08 20.37 6.75
C ASP A 3 -0.36 18.98 7.21
N THR A 4 -0.41 18.78 8.53
CA THR A 4 -0.80 17.49 9.12
C THR A 4 -2.23 17.58 9.64
N THR A 5 -3.07 16.64 9.23
CA THR A 5 -4.44 16.51 9.75
C THR A 5 -4.47 15.50 10.90
N VAL A 6 -5.23 15.82 11.96
CA VAL A 6 -5.52 14.90 13.06
C VAL A 6 -6.84 14.20 12.79
N THR A 7 -6.83 12.87 12.85
CA THR A 7 -8.01 12.03 12.65
C THR A 7 -8.29 11.21 13.90
N PHE A 8 -9.56 11.10 14.27
CA PHE A 8 -10.02 10.25 15.37
C PHE A 8 -10.74 9.03 14.82
N LEU A 9 -10.37 7.85 15.31
CA LEU A 9 -11.00 6.58 14.97
C LEU A 9 -11.56 5.95 16.25
N GLN A 10 -12.74 5.36 16.15
CA GLN A 10 -13.39 4.66 17.25
C GLN A 10 -13.36 3.16 16.99
N PHE A 11 -12.92 2.40 17.98
CA PHE A 11 -12.86 0.95 17.96
C PHE A 11 -13.50 0.40 19.23
N LYS A 12 -14.05 -0.81 19.16
CA LYS A 12 -14.35 -1.57 20.37
C LYS A 12 -13.04 -1.95 21.06
N ASP A 13 -13.09 -2.15 22.37
CA ASP A 13 -11.90 -2.47 23.18
C ASP A 13 -11.17 -3.73 22.68
N ASP A 14 -11.92 -4.76 22.28
CA ASP A 14 -11.36 -6.02 21.77
C ASP A 14 -10.67 -5.84 20.41
N GLN A 15 -11.21 -4.98 19.54
CA GLN A 15 -10.59 -4.63 18.26
C GLN A 15 -9.30 -3.83 18.50
N TYR A 16 -9.36 -2.82 19.38
CA TYR A 16 -8.19 -2.00 19.68
C TYR A 16 -7.08 -2.79 20.35
N LYS A 17 -7.43 -3.75 21.23
CA LYS A 17 -6.46 -4.65 21.86
C LYS A 17 -5.68 -5.46 20.81
N LYS A 18 -6.35 -6.02 19.81
CA LYS A 18 -5.69 -6.75 18.71
C LYS A 18 -4.75 -5.84 17.91
N ILE A 19 -5.16 -4.60 17.65
CA ILE A 19 -4.30 -3.60 16.97
C ILE A 19 -3.04 -3.33 17.80
N LYS A 20 -3.16 -3.20 19.13
CA LYS A 20 -1.99 -3.02 20.00
C LYS A 20 -1.05 -4.21 19.95
N GLU A 21 -1.58 -5.42 20.08
CA GLU A 21 -0.77 -6.66 20.06
C GLU A 21 0.01 -6.81 18.75
N LEU A 22 -0.59 -6.44 17.61
CA LEU A 22 0.08 -6.43 16.31
C LEU A 22 1.11 -5.28 16.20
N ALA A 23 0.78 -4.07 16.65
CA ALA A 23 1.76 -2.98 16.65
C ALA A 23 3.00 -3.33 17.48
N ASP A 24 2.79 -3.95 18.65
CA ASP A 24 3.85 -4.41 19.55
C ASP A 24 4.70 -5.51 18.89
N SER A 25 4.08 -6.49 18.21
CA SER A 25 4.82 -7.55 17.52
C SER A 25 5.65 -7.06 16.32
N HIS A 26 5.23 -5.96 15.69
CA HIS A 26 5.98 -5.27 14.65
C HIS A 26 7.00 -4.25 15.21
N GLY A 27 7.04 -4.04 16.54
CA GLY A 27 7.96 -3.11 17.19
C GLY A 27 7.69 -1.63 16.88
N VAL A 28 6.44 -1.27 16.56
CA VAL A 28 6.03 0.08 16.18
C VAL A 28 4.94 0.63 17.11
N SER A 29 4.74 1.95 17.12
CA SER A 29 3.62 2.53 17.86
C SER A 29 2.28 2.22 17.18
N VAL A 30 1.21 2.14 17.96
CA VAL A 30 -0.16 1.92 17.45
C VAL A 30 -0.54 2.95 16.39
N THR A 31 -0.17 4.22 16.59
CA THR A 31 -0.41 5.29 15.60
C THR A 31 0.33 5.05 14.29
N ARG A 32 1.58 4.58 14.36
CA ARG A 32 2.37 4.23 13.17
C ARG A 32 1.75 3.05 12.45
N TYR A 33 1.44 1.99 13.18
CA TYR A 33 0.80 0.78 12.64
C TYR A 33 -0.51 1.11 11.90
N MET A 34 -1.40 1.90 12.52
CA MET A 34 -2.66 2.30 11.88
C MET A 34 -2.44 3.19 10.65
N ARG A 35 -1.43 4.08 10.69
CA ARG A 35 -1.09 4.92 9.55
C ARG A 35 -0.60 4.08 8.37
N GLU A 36 0.34 3.17 8.62
CA GLU A 36 0.90 2.28 7.60
C GLU A 36 -0.20 1.41 6.99
N ALA A 37 -1.05 0.78 7.80
CA ALA A 37 -2.16 -0.04 7.30
C ALA A 37 -3.16 0.72 6.40
N ILE A 38 -3.40 2.02 6.66
CA ILE A 38 -4.25 2.86 5.81
C ILE A 38 -3.52 3.22 4.51
N LEU A 39 -2.24 3.59 4.58
CA LEU A 39 -1.45 3.97 3.41
C LEU A 39 -1.24 2.78 2.46
N GLU A 40 -0.89 1.60 2.99
CA GLU A 40 -0.75 0.37 2.21
C GLU A 40 -2.04 0.07 1.42
N ARG A 41 -3.21 0.26 2.05
CA ARG A 41 -4.50 0.04 1.37
C ARG A 41 -4.75 1.03 0.23
N VAL A 42 -4.27 2.26 0.34
CA VAL A 42 -4.35 3.28 -0.72
C VAL A 42 -3.39 2.92 -1.86
N GLU A 43 -2.15 2.58 -1.53
CA GLU A 43 -1.13 2.14 -2.49
C GLU A 43 -1.61 0.92 -3.29
N ASP A 44 -2.21 -0.08 -2.63
CA ASP A 44 -2.78 -1.27 -3.29
C ASP A 44 -3.85 -0.92 -4.34
N GLU A 45 -4.71 0.07 -4.07
CA GLU A 45 -5.73 0.52 -5.05
C GLU A 45 -5.10 1.29 -6.20
N GLU A 46 -4.13 2.17 -5.91
CA GLU A 46 -3.42 2.93 -6.93
C GLU A 46 -2.66 1.99 -7.88
N ASP A 47 -1.98 0.99 -7.33
CA ASP A 47 -1.26 -0.04 -8.08
C ASP A 47 -2.20 -0.90 -8.93
N TYR A 48 -3.34 -1.32 -8.36
CA TYR A 48 -4.34 -2.08 -9.11
C TYR A 48 -4.91 -1.28 -10.29
N ASN A 49 -5.23 0.00 -10.07
CA ASN A 49 -5.74 0.88 -11.11
C ASN A 49 -4.68 1.14 -12.20
N ALA A 50 -3.42 1.36 -11.82
CA ALA A 50 -2.31 1.53 -12.76
C ALA A 50 -2.08 0.26 -13.60
N ALA A 51 -2.12 -0.93 -12.97
CA ALA A 51 -2.01 -2.20 -13.67
C ALA A 51 -3.16 -2.39 -14.68
N THR A 52 -4.39 -2.08 -14.28
CA THR A 52 -5.57 -2.17 -15.16
C THR A 52 -5.46 -1.20 -16.35
N ALA A 53 -5.02 0.04 -16.11
CA ALA A 53 -4.81 1.02 -17.18
C ALA A 53 -3.75 0.55 -18.18
N ASN A 54 -2.64 -0.01 -17.70
CA ASN A 54 -1.59 -0.57 -18.55
C ASN A 54 -2.09 -1.74 -19.40
N LEU A 55 -2.88 -2.65 -18.82
CA LEU A 55 -3.48 -3.76 -19.56
C LEU A 55 -4.43 -3.27 -20.65
N ASN A 56 -5.29 -2.29 -20.34
CA ASN A 56 -6.21 -1.72 -21.32
C ASN A 56 -5.44 -1.00 -22.46
N ALA A 57 -4.41 -0.22 -22.13
CA ALA A 57 -3.57 0.46 -23.11
C ALA A 57 -2.80 -0.52 -24.01
N SER A 58 -2.44 -1.70 -23.49
CA SER A 58 -1.76 -2.74 -24.26
C SER A 58 -2.63 -3.38 -25.34
N HIS A 59 -3.97 -3.23 -25.29
CA HIS A 59 -4.90 -3.92 -26.20
C HIS A 59 -4.67 -5.45 -26.31
N GLY A 60 -4.12 -6.08 -25.26
CA GLY A 60 -3.78 -7.50 -25.25
C GLY A 60 -2.43 -7.84 -25.89
N GLU A 61 -1.65 -6.84 -26.32
CA GLU A 61 -0.29 -7.03 -26.80
C GLU A 61 0.64 -7.40 -25.64
N THR A 62 1.57 -8.32 -25.93
CA THR A 62 2.59 -8.72 -24.97
C THR A 62 3.95 -8.21 -25.43
N ILE A 63 4.80 -7.86 -24.47
CA ILE A 63 6.19 -7.50 -24.73
C ILE A 63 7.12 -8.60 -24.23
N SER A 64 8.25 -8.77 -24.92
CA SER A 64 9.21 -9.83 -24.56
C SER A 64 9.84 -9.58 -23.18
N SER A 65 10.27 -10.66 -22.52
CA SER A 65 10.99 -10.55 -21.24
C SER A 65 12.31 -9.78 -21.36
N ILE A 66 12.97 -9.83 -22.53
CA ILE A 66 14.19 -9.06 -22.83
C ILE A 66 13.87 -7.56 -22.83
N GLU A 67 12.76 -7.17 -23.46
CA GLU A 67 12.31 -5.78 -23.52
C GLU A 67 11.96 -5.25 -22.11
N ILE A 68 11.27 -6.04 -21.28
CA ILE A 68 11.00 -5.68 -19.88
C ILE A 68 12.28 -5.51 -19.07
N ARG A 69 13.23 -6.44 -19.20
CA ARG A 69 14.54 -6.34 -18.51
C ARG A 69 15.27 -5.05 -18.85
N LYS A 70 15.27 -4.67 -20.14
CA LYS A 70 15.86 -3.41 -20.60
C LYS A 70 15.17 -2.19 -19.97
N ARG A 71 13.83 -2.19 -19.86
CA ARG A 71 13.06 -1.08 -19.24
C ARG A 71 13.31 -0.96 -17.74
N LEU A 72 13.50 -2.08 -17.06
CA LEU A 72 13.75 -2.13 -15.61
C LEU A 72 15.23 -1.98 -15.24
N GLU A 73 16.11 -1.76 -16.22
CA GLU A 73 17.57 -1.67 -16.03
C GLU A 73 18.16 -2.95 -15.37
N LEU A 74 17.51 -4.09 -15.61
CA LEU A 74 17.94 -5.40 -15.13
C LEU A 74 18.75 -6.08 -16.24
N ASN A 75 20.07 -5.88 -16.24
CA ASN A 75 20.99 -6.53 -17.18
C ASN A 75 21.01 -8.05 -17.02
#